data_AF-A0A1E7KKT1-F1
#
_entry.id   AF-A0A1E7KKT1-F1
#
_cell.length_a   1.000
_cell.length_b   1.000
_cell.length_c   1.000
_cell.angle_alpha   90.00
_cell.angle_beta   90.00
_cell.angle_gamma   90.00
#
_symmetry.space_group_name_H-M   'P 1'
#
loop_
_entity.id
_entity.type
_entity.pdbx_description
1 polymer ?
#
loop_
_entity_poly.entity_id
_entity_poly.type
_entity_poly.pdbx_seq_one_letter_code
_entity_poly.pdbx_strand_id
1 'polypeptide(L)'
;MTALVHYQLTLLLRSQRWLPPLLLYVAVIGVGVQQGQPLLDSLGYAAAALLPVTAWLVRVCVTAEPEAARHCAAAATGPARAHLASVLAALVGAGALGTAGTLGVAAVSDPRTTDGRVPVSQVAAAGSGLLAALVCALIGLAVGALGNRPLLRGTGWAVSGTLLGALLVLVVSVSPANAAVSGLVTASHEGTVPMPWLALLGAVCLAAGATALVCWLAPRRR
;
A
#
# COMPACT_ATOMS: atom_id res chain seq x y z
N MET A 1 -12.59 -4.33 18.24
CA MET A 1 -11.54 -3.95 17.26
C MET A 1 -11.97 -2.75 16.43
N THR A 2 -13.21 -2.72 15.94
CA THR A 2 -13.79 -1.59 15.20
C THR A 2 -13.62 -0.24 15.90
N ALA A 3 -13.91 -0.16 17.21
CA ALA A 3 -13.71 1.05 17.99
C ALA A 3 -12.24 1.52 18.03
N LEU A 4 -11.29 0.59 18.09
CA LEU A 4 -9.85 0.91 18.11
C LEU A 4 -9.37 1.41 16.74
N VAL A 5 -9.84 0.77 15.66
CA VAL A 5 -9.55 1.21 14.29
C VAL A 5 -10.15 2.59 14.04
N HIS A 6 -11.39 2.82 14.48
CA HIS A 6 -12.05 4.11 14.35
C HIS A 6 -11.28 5.21 15.10
N TYR A 7 -10.82 4.92 16.33
CA TYR A 7 -9.96 5.81 17.09
C TYR A 7 -8.65 6.14 16.37
N GLN A 8 -7.95 5.13 15.82
CA GLN A 8 -6.72 5.36 15.06
C GLN A 8 -6.96 6.15 13.77
N LEU A 9 -8.07 5.91 13.07
CA LEU A 9 -8.45 6.69 11.90
C LEU A 9 -8.74 8.15 12.25
N THR A 10 -9.45 8.41 13.34
CA THR A 10 -9.71 9.80 13.79
C THR A 10 -8.42 10.50 14.20
N LEU A 11 -7.52 9.78 14.87
CA LEU A 11 -6.19 10.31 15.22
C LEU A 11 -5.38 10.63 13.96
N LEU A 12 -5.36 9.72 12.98
CA LEU A 12 -4.69 9.91 11.70
C LEU A 12 -5.21 11.18 11.03
N LEU A 13 -6.53 11.28 10.83
CA LEU A 13 -7.19 12.41 10.17
C LEU A 13 -6.87 13.74 10.86
N ARG A 14 -6.96 13.79 12.20
CA ARG A 14 -6.69 15.01 12.98
C ARG A 14 -5.22 15.39 13.01
N SER A 15 -4.31 14.42 12.95
CA SER A 15 -2.87 14.68 13.02
C SER A 15 -2.30 15.37 11.77
N GLN A 16 -3.01 15.34 10.64
CA GLN A 16 -2.53 15.83 9.33
C GLN A 16 -1.21 15.19 8.85
N ARG A 17 -0.70 14.18 9.57
CA ARG A 17 0.55 13.46 9.20
C ARG A 17 0.38 12.55 7.98
N TRP A 18 -0.85 12.40 7.51
CA TRP A 18 -1.18 11.72 6.25
C TRP A 18 -0.98 12.62 5.02
N LEU A 19 -0.78 13.94 5.19
CA LEU A 19 -0.54 14.86 4.08
C LEU A 19 0.74 14.54 3.29
N PRO A 20 1.92 14.31 3.91
CA PRO A 20 3.13 13.99 3.15
C PRO A 20 3.01 12.75 2.25
N PRO A 21 2.55 11.56 2.72
CA PRO A 21 2.39 10.40 1.84
C PRO A 21 1.32 10.62 0.77
N LEU A 22 0.24 11.36 1.08
CA LEU A 22 -0.75 11.76 0.08
C LEU A 22 -0.12 12.62 -1.03
N LEU A 23 0.58 13.68 -0.66
CA LEU A 23 1.21 14.61 -1.60
C LEU A 23 2.24 13.89 -2.47
N LEU A 24 3.01 12.97 -1.89
CA LEU A 24 3.92 12.12 -2.64
C LEU A 24 3.16 11.31 -3.70
N TYR A 25 2.08 10.64 -3.32
CA TYR A 25 1.30 9.83 -4.26
C TYR A 25 0.70 10.67 -5.40
N VAL A 26 0.11 11.81 -5.06
CA VAL A 26 -0.47 12.74 -6.04
C VAL A 26 0.60 13.30 -6.97
N ALA A 27 1.77 13.68 -6.44
CA ALA A 27 2.87 14.17 -7.27
C ALA A 27 3.38 13.09 -8.23
N VAL A 28 3.57 11.86 -7.75
CA VAL A 28 4.04 10.74 -8.58
C VAL A 28 3.03 10.44 -9.70
N ILE A 29 1.74 10.40 -9.40
CA ILE A 29 0.67 10.22 -10.41
C ILE A 29 0.63 11.39 -11.38
N GLY A 30 0.63 12.63 -10.89
CA GLY A 30 0.54 13.82 -11.74
C GLY A 30 1.72 13.98 -12.70
N VAL A 31 2.90 13.42 -12.35
CA VAL A 31 4.07 13.39 -13.24
C VAL A 31 4.00 12.22 -14.22
N GLY A 32 3.58 11.04 -13.77
CA GLY A 32 3.68 9.80 -14.55
C GLY A 32 2.45 9.43 -15.37
N VAL A 33 1.28 10.00 -15.07
CA VAL A 33 0.02 9.69 -15.77
C VAL A 33 -0.38 10.92 -16.59
N GLN A 34 -0.39 10.74 -17.91
CA GLN A 34 -0.76 11.78 -18.86
C GLN A 34 -2.05 11.41 -19.60
N GLN A 35 -2.77 12.43 -20.06
CA GLN A 35 -4.01 12.27 -20.84
C GLN A 35 -3.75 11.42 -22.09
N GLY A 36 -4.59 10.41 -22.32
CA GLY A 36 -4.52 9.54 -23.50
C GLY A 36 -3.45 8.44 -23.45
N GLN A 37 -2.76 8.26 -22.31
CA GLN A 37 -1.90 7.09 -22.11
C GLN A 37 -2.73 5.79 -22.04
N PRO A 38 -2.13 4.62 -22.34
CA PRO A 38 -2.78 3.33 -22.18
C PRO A 38 -3.22 3.12 -20.72
N LEU A 39 -4.48 2.71 -20.54
CA LEU A 39 -5.09 2.53 -19.22
C LEU A 39 -4.34 1.52 -18.34
N LEU A 40 -3.95 0.37 -18.91
CA LEU A 40 -3.30 -0.71 -18.15
C LEU A 40 -1.91 -0.30 -17.64
N ASP A 41 -1.11 0.38 -18.46
CA ASP A 41 0.22 0.85 -18.07
C ASP A 41 0.13 1.93 -16.97
N SER A 42 -0.81 2.86 -17.12
CA SER A 42 -1.05 3.92 -16.14
C SER A 42 -1.54 3.35 -14.79
N LEU A 43 -2.37 2.30 -14.83
CA LEU A 43 -2.81 1.57 -13.64
C LEU A 43 -1.66 0.82 -12.96
N GLY A 44 -0.78 0.20 -13.74
CA GLY A 44 0.43 -0.45 -13.23
C GLY A 44 1.36 0.54 -12.51
N TYR A 45 1.57 1.72 -13.11
CA TYR A 45 2.36 2.80 -12.53
C TYR A 45 1.74 3.33 -11.22
N ALA A 46 0.43 3.60 -11.22
CA ALA A 46 -0.28 4.07 -10.02
C ALA A 46 -0.24 3.03 -8.88
N ALA A 47 -0.42 1.75 -9.19
CA ALA A 47 -0.30 0.68 -8.21
C ALA A 47 1.12 0.60 -7.61
N ALA A 48 2.16 0.67 -8.45
CA ALA A 48 3.55 0.64 -7.99
C ALA A 48 3.89 1.81 -7.06
N ALA A 49 3.41 3.02 -7.38
CA ALA A 49 3.60 4.20 -6.54
C ALA A 49 2.95 4.08 -5.15
N LEU A 50 1.89 3.26 -5.02
CA LEU A 50 1.16 3.07 -3.77
C LEU A 50 1.97 2.29 -2.73
N LEU A 51 2.93 1.45 -3.15
CA LEU A 51 3.73 0.61 -2.25
C LEU A 51 4.53 1.44 -1.22
N PRO A 52 5.43 2.38 -1.62
CA PRO A 52 6.16 3.21 -0.67
C PRO A 52 5.25 4.13 0.15
N VAL A 53 4.16 4.61 -0.45
CA VAL A 53 3.14 5.45 0.21
C VAL A 53 2.48 4.68 1.35
N THR A 54 2.14 3.40 1.12
CA THR A 54 1.53 2.55 2.15
C THR A 54 2.50 2.24 3.28
N ALA A 55 3.77 1.95 2.95
CA ALA A 55 4.81 1.75 3.96
C ALA A 55 4.97 2.99 4.87
N TRP A 56 4.93 4.18 4.27
CA TRP A 56 4.97 5.44 5.02
C TRP A 56 3.70 5.64 5.86
N LEU A 57 2.50 5.38 5.32
CA LEU A 57 1.25 5.46 6.10
C LEU A 57 1.26 4.54 7.31
N VAL A 58 1.75 3.30 7.18
CA VAL A 58 1.93 2.39 8.33
C VAL A 58 2.83 3.02 9.37
N ARG A 59 3.93 3.65 8.96
CA ARG A 59 4.81 4.36 9.88
C ARG A 59 4.10 5.50 10.61
N VAL A 60 3.34 6.32 9.88
CA VAL A 60 2.57 7.42 10.45
C VAL A 60 1.57 6.91 11.49
N CYS A 61 0.81 5.86 11.18
CA CYS A 61 -0.20 5.31 12.10
C CYS A 61 0.45 4.72 13.37
N VAL A 62 1.52 3.94 13.24
CA VAL A 62 2.18 3.31 14.39
C VAL A 62 2.89 4.34 15.29
N THR A 63 3.25 5.51 14.75
CA THR A 63 3.90 6.60 15.48
C THR A 63 2.98 7.80 15.75
N ALA A 64 1.67 7.64 15.52
CA ALA A 64 0.69 8.72 15.67
C ALA A 64 0.56 9.14 17.14
N GLU A 65 0.57 8.18 18.06
CA GLU A 65 0.45 8.43 19.49
C GLU A 65 1.80 8.69 20.19
N PRO A 66 1.83 9.62 21.16
CA PRO A 66 2.92 9.75 22.11
C PRO A 66 3.16 8.45 22.90
N GLU A 67 4.40 8.24 23.36
CA GLU A 67 4.79 7.01 24.06
C GLU A 67 3.93 6.73 25.30
N ALA A 68 3.65 7.75 26.12
CA ALA A 68 2.78 7.62 27.29
C ALA A 68 1.36 7.13 26.94
N ALA A 69 0.75 7.70 25.89
CA ALA A 69 -0.58 7.29 25.43
C ALA A 69 -0.60 5.85 24.91
N ARG A 70 0.47 5.44 24.20
CA ARG A 70 0.63 4.05 23.72
C ARG A 70 0.74 3.04 24.86
N HIS A 71 1.38 3.40 25.97
CA HIS A 71 1.44 2.53 27.14
C HIS A 71 0.05 2.35 27.75
N CYS A 72 -0.74 3.41 27.87
CA CYS A 72 -2.13 3.34 28.34
C CYS A 72 -3.02 2.51 27.40
N ALA A 73 -2.96 2.75 26.08
CA ALA A 73 -3.75 2.01 25.09
C ALA A 73 -3.42 0.51 25.11
N ALA A 74 -2.15 0.18 25.26
CA ALA A 74 -1.72 -1.20 25.35
C ALA A 74 -1.97 -1.86 26.71
N ALA A 75 -2.01 -1.11 27.81
CA ALA A 75 -2.44 -1.62 29.10
C ALA A 75 -3.95 -1.94 29.07
N ALA A 76 -4.75 -1.07 28.44
CA ALA A 76 -6.20 -1.24 28.34
C ALA A 76 -6.62 -2.34 27.37
N THR A 77 -5.91 -2.51 26.24
CA THR A 77 -6.35 -3.40 25.15
C THR A 77 -5.36 -4.47 24.73
N GLY A 78 -4.15 -4.45 25.27
CA GLY A 78 -3.04 -5.31 24.88
C GLY A 78 -2.17 -4.69 23.77
N PRO A 79 -0.82 -4.84 23.84
CA PRO A 79 0.10 -4.24 22.88
C PRO A 79 -0.09 -4.73 21.44
N ALA A 80 -0.40 -6.01 21.26
CA ALA A 80 -0.66 -6.60 19.94
C ALA A 80 -1.92 -6.00 19.27
N ARG A 81 -3.01 -5.83 20.04
CA ARG A 81 -4.27 -5.30 19.51
C ARG A 81 -4.17 -3.82 19.17
N ALA A 82 -3.46 -3.04 19.98
CA ALA A 82 -3.17 -1.64 19.69
C ALA A 82 -2.35 -1.48 18.41
N HIS A 83 -1.29 -2.30 18.24
CA HIS A 83 -0.49 -2.28 17.03
C HIS A 83 -1.31 -2.70 15.79
N LEU A 84 -2.04 -3.81 15.87
CA LEU A 84 -2.90 -4.29 14.79
C LEU A 84 -3.92 -3.23 14.36
N ALA A 85 -4.52 -2.48 15.29
CA ALA A 85 -5.45 -1.40 14.95
C ALA A 85 -4.79 -0.27 14.15
N SER A 86 -3.57 0.14 14.51
CA SER A 86 -2.83 1.15 13.75
C SER A 86 -2.45 0.68 12.33
N VAL A 87 -2.07 -0.59 12.18
CA VAL A 87 -1.77 -1.19 10.89
C VAL A 87 -3.04 -1.31 10.02
N LEU A 88 -4.17 -1.72 10.61
CA LEU A 88 -5.45 -1.75 9.89
C LEU A 88 -5.91 -0.34 9.48
N ALA A 89 -5.72 0.67 10.31
CA ALA A 89 -6.04 2.06 9.96
C ALA A 89 -5.19 2.54 8.77
N ALA A 90 -3.90 2.19 8.74
CA ALA A 90 -3.03 2.48 7.60
C ALA A 90 -3.48 1.76 6.32
N LEU A 91 -3.91 0.50 6.41
CA LEU A 91 -4.43 -0.25 5.27
C LEU A 91 -5.71 0.37 4.71
N VAL A 92 -6.62 0.81 5.58
CA VAL A 92 -7.85 1.52 5.16
C VAL A 92 -7.49 2.83 4.43
N GLY A 93 -6.54 3.60 4.96
CA GLY A 93 -6.07 4.82 4.32
C GLY A 93 -5.41 4.56 2.95
N ALA A 94 -4.53 3.57 2.87
CA ALA A 94 -3.89 3.16 1.62
C ALA A 94 -4.89 2.63 0.59
N GLY A 95 -5.89 1.86 1.04
CA GLY A 95 -6.99 1.39 0.20
C GLY A 95 -7.78 2.55 -0.40
N ALA A 96 -8.11 3.58 0.40
CA ALA A 96 -8.80 4.78 -0.09
C ALA A 96 -7.95 5.57 -1.11
N LEU A 97 -6.62 5.64 -0.93
CA LEU A 97 -5.73 6.27 -1.91
C LEU A 97 -5.60 5.44 -3.20
N GLY A 98 -5.49 4.12 -3.07
CA GLY A 98 -5.44 3.20 -4.20
C GLY A 98 -6.71 3.25 -5.05
N THR A 99 -7.88 3.26 -4.41
CA THR A 99 -9.17 3.39 -5.12
C THR A 99 -9.29 4.75 -5.79
N ALA A 100 -8.97 5.85 -5.09
CA ALA A 100 -9.00 7.19 -5.66
C ALA A 100 -8.04 7.33 -6.86
N GLY A 101 -6.81 6.81 -6.74
CA GLY A 101 -5.83 6.80 -7.82
C GLY A 101 -6.30 5.97 -9.02
N THR A 102 -6.84 4.78 -8.78
CA THR A 102 -7.39 3.91 -9.85
C THR A 102 -8.52 4.61 -10.61
N LEU A 103 -9.45 5.24 -9.89
CA LEU A 103 -10.55 5.99 -10.50
C LEU A 103 -10.06 7.23 -11.27
N GLY A 104 -9.09 7.96 -10.71
CA GLY A 104 -8.48 9.11 -11.37
C GLY A 104 -7.77 8.73 -12.67
N VAL A 105 -6.99 7.64 -12.65
CA VAL A 105 -6.32 7.08 -13.83
C VAL A 105 -7.35 6.62 -14.87
N ALA A 106 -8.41 5.92 -14.44
CA ALA A 106 -9.46 5.45 -15.32
C ALA A 106 -10.25 6.58 -16.01
N ALA A 107 -10.33 7.76 -15.38
CA ALA A 107 -10.99 8.93 -15.95
C ALA A 107 -10.11 9.71 -16.95
N VAL A 108 -8.77 9.56 -16.86
CA VAL A 108 -7.77 10.34 -17.64
C VAL A 108 -7.17 9.53 -18.80
N SER A 109 -7.15 8.20 -18.68
CA SER A 109 -6.46 7.32 -19.63
C SER A 109 -7.38 6.83 -20.76
N ASP A 110 -6.82 6.49 -21.92
CA ASP A 110 -7.60 5.91 -23.03
C ASP A 110 -7.85 4.41 -22.74
N PRO A 111 -9.11 3.92 -22.77
CA PRO A 111 -9.43 2.51 -22.58
C PRO A 111 -9.10 1.65 -23.81
N ARG A 112 -7.91 1.83 -24.37
CA ARG A 112 -7.37 1.04 -25.48
C ARG A 112 -6.03 0.44 -25.08
N THR A 113 -5.69 -0.69 -25.71
CA THR A 113 -4.35 -1.29 -25.62
C THR A 113 -3.28 -0.31 -26.11
N THR A 114 -2.01 -0.53 -25.77
CA THR A 114 -0.89 0.34 -26.18
C THR A 114 -0.78 0.54 -27.70
N ASP A 115 -1.16 -0.46 -28.49
CA ASP A 115 -1.23 -0.38 -29.96
C ASP A 115 -2.44 0.41 -30.50
N GLY A 116 -3.35 0.86 -29.64
CA GLY A 116 -4.60 1.57 -30.01
C GLY A 116 -5.64 0.71 -30.74
N ARG A 117 -5.35 -0.58 -30.98
CA ARG A 117 -6.14 -1.46 -31.85
C ARG A 117 -7.32 -2.13 -31.18
N VAL A 118 -7.24 -2.42 -29.88
CA VAL A 118 -8.27 -3.20 -29.18
C VAL A 118 -8.88 -2.37 -28.06
N PRO A 119 -10.22 -2.16 -28.05
CA PRO A 119 -10.91 -1.56 -26.93
C PRO A 119 -10.88 -2.51 -25.74
N VAL A 120 -10.40 -2.02 -24.60
CA VAL A 120 -10.36 -2.78 -23.34
C VAL A 120 -11.59 -2.42 -22.52
N SER A 121 -12.24 -3.41 -21.90
CA SER A 121 -13.37 -3.12 -21.02
C SER A 121 -12.87 -2.37 -19.78
N GLN A 122 -13.32 -1.12 -19.63
CA GLN A 122 -12.94 -0.24 -18.53
C GLN A 122 -13.19 -0.88 -17.16
N VAL A 123 -14.29 -1.64 -17.03
CA VAL A 123 -14.66 -2.31 -15.78
C VAL A 123 -13.67 -3.42 -15.42
N ALA A 124 -13.24 -4.24 -16.37
CA ALA A 124 -12.26 -5.30 -16.09
C ALA A 124 -10.87 -4.72 -15.84
N ALA A 125 -10.47 -3.70 -16.60
CA ALA A 125 -9.21 -2.99 -16.39
C ALA A 125 -9.16 -2.33 -15.01
N ALA A 126 -10.22 -1.60 -14.62
CA ALA A 126 -10.34 -1.01 -13.29
C ALA A 126 -10.30 -2.06 -12.19
N GLY A 127 -10.97 -3.21 -12.37
CA GLY A 127 -10.90 -4.34 -11.43
C GLY A 127 -9.48 -4.88 -11.26
N SER A 128 -8.76 -5.09 -12.37
CA SER A 128 -7.37 -5.56 -12.34
C SER A 128 -6.42 -4.53 -11.69
N GLY A 129 -6.62 -3.23 -11.98
CA GLY A 129 -5.88 -2.14 -11.35
C GLY A 129 -6.14 -2.05 -9.85
N LEU A 130 -7.39 -2.24 -9.42
CA LEU A 130 -7.75 -2.28 -8.00
C LEU A 130 -7.08 -3.44 -7.27
N LEU A 131 -7.04 -4.63 -7.89
CA LEU A 131 -6.35 -5.79 -7.35
C LEU A 131 -4.84 -5.55 -7.25
N ALA A 132 -4.23 -4.97 -8.29
CA ALA A 132 -2.82 -4.62 -8.27
C ALA A 132 -2.49 -3.56 -7.20
N ALA A 133 -3.34 -2.54 -7.05
CA ALA A 133 -3.23 -1.54 -5.98
C ALA A 133 -3.32 -2.21 -4.60
N LEU A 134 -4.26 -3.16 -4.42
CA LEU A 134 -4.42 -3.88 -3.16
C LEU A 134 -3.21 -4.78 -2.85
N VAL A 135 -2.65 -5.46 -3.85
CA VAL A 135 -1.38 -6.20 -3.74
C VAL A 135 -0.25 -5.28 -3.29
N CYS A 136 -0.09 -4.14 -3.95
CA CYS A 136 0.96 -3.16 -3.62
C CYS A 136 0.76 -2.57 -2.22
N ALA A 137 -0.48 -2.32 -1.80
CA ALA A 137 -0.81 -1.85 -0.46
C ALA A 137 -0.47 -2.90 0.62
N LEU A 138 -0.82 -4.18 0.41
CA LEU A 138 -0.49 -5.26 1.35
C LEU A 138 1.01 -5.47 1.50
N ILE A 139 1.74 -5.38 0.39
CA ILE A 139 3.20 -5.51 0.38
C ILE A 139 3.86 -4.30 1.04
N GLY A 140 3.43 -3.08 0.68
CA GLY A 140 3.88 -1.86 1.35
C GLY A 140 3.57 -1.89 2.85
N LEU A 141 2.46 -2.50 3.25
CA LEU A 141 2.11 -2.71 4.65
C LEU A 141 3.06 -3.69 5.36
N ALA A 142 3.42 -4.80 4.73
CA ALA A 142 4.41 -5.74 5.25
C ALA A 142 5.77 -5.04 5.45
N VAL A 143 6.22 -4.30 4.45
CA VAL A 143 7.47 -3.51 4.50
C VAL A 143 7.41 -2.46 5.60
N GLY A 144 6.31 -1.71 5.70
CA GLY A 144 6.11 -0.69 6.72
C GLY A 144 6.02 -1.25 8.14
N ALA A 145 5.40 -2.43 8.32
CA ALA A 145 5.30 -3.11 9.61
C ALA A 145 6.67 -3.59 10.09
N LEU A 146 7.47 -4.20 9.21
CA LEU A 146 8.82 -4.68 9.51
C LEU A 146 9.84 -3.54 9.66
N GLY A 147 9.68 -2.46 8.90
CA GLY A 147 10.55 -1.28 8.94
C GLY A 147 10.37 -0.41 10.20
N ASN A 148 9.40 -0.74 11.05
CA ASN A 148 9.09 0.05 12.24
C ASN A 148 9.67 -0.53 13.53
N ARG A 149 9.58 0.27 14.60
CA ARG A 149 10.16 -0.01 15.92
C ARG A 149 9.40 -1.17 16.59
N PRO A 150 9.82 -2.41 16.28
CA PRO A 150 10.82 -3.06 17.13
C PRO A 150 12.19 -3.34 16.48
N LEU A 151 12.36 -3.10 15.17
CA LEU A 151 13.59 -3.49 14.44
C LEU A 151 14.54 -2.31 14.15
N LEU A 152 14.01 -1.13 13.78
CA LEU A 152 14.83 0.04 13.47
C LEU A 152 14.55 1.16 14.48
N ARG A 153 15.54 1.48 15.31
CA ARG A 153 15.43 2.51 16.37
C ARG A 153 15.60 3.94 15.85
N GLY A 154 16.10 4.14 14.63
CA GLY A 154 16.37 5.46 14.03
C GLY A 154 15.37 5.84 12.94
N THR A 155 14.84 7.07 13.03
CA THR A 155 13.90 7.64 12.03
C THR A 155 14.48 7.65 10.61
N GLY A 156 15.78 7.95 10.45
CA GLY A 156 16.44 7.96 9.14
C GLY A 156 16.61 6.57 8.52
N TRP A 157 17.08 5.59 9.30
CA TRP A 157 17.27 4.21 8.84
C TRP A 157 15.96 3.49 8.52
N ALA A 158 14.88 3.81 9.25
CA ALA A 158 13.55 3.30 8.95
C ALA A 158 13.08 3.78 7.57
N VAL A 159 13.27 5.07 7.24
CA VAL A 159 12.86 5.64 5.95
C VAL A 159 13.70 5.03 4.81
N SER A 160 15.03 5.01 4.95
CA SER A 160 15.92 4.42 3.95
C SER A 160 15.66 2.92 3.78
N GLY A 161 15.42 2.19 4.87
CA GLY A 161 15.10 0.75 4.85
C GLY A 161 13.74 0.45 4.24
N THR A 162 12.73 1.29 4.48
CA THR A 162 11.42 1.14 3.82
C THR A 162 11.51 1.47 2.33
N LEU A 163 12.32 2.44 1.94
CA LEU A 163 12.52 2.81 0.54
C LEU A 163 13.32 1.74 -0.22
N LEU A 164 14.43 1.25 0.37
CA LEU A 164 15.19 0.13 -0.18
C LEU A 164 14.38 -1.16 -0.21
N GLY A 165 13.62 -1.45 0.84
CA GLY A 165 12.74 -2.62 0.91
C GLY A 165 11.63 -2.56 -0.15
N ALA A 166 10.98 -1.40 -0.30
CA ALA A 166 10.01 -1.16 -1.36
C ALA A 166 10.64 -1.37 -2.75
N LEU A 167 11.82 -0.80 -2.98
CA LEU A 167 12.54 -0.92 -4.25
C LEU A 167 12.96 -2.37 -4.53
N LEU A 168 13.52 -3.07 -3.54
CA LEU A 168 13.91 -4.48 -3.66
C LEU A 168 12.71 -5.38 -3.93
N VAL A 169 11.60 -5.17 -3.24
CA VAL A 169 10.39 -5.96 -3.45
C VAL A 169 9.75 -5.66 -4.81
N LEU A 170 9.95 -4.47 -5.36
CA LEU A 170 9.50 -4.15 -6.71
C LEU A 170 10.43 -4.79 -7.78
N VAL A 171 11.73 -4.83 -7.54
CA VAL A 171 12.74 -5.29 -8.51
C VAL A 171 12.93 -6.81 -8.50
N VAL A 172 12.71 -7.49 -7.38
CA VAL A 172 12.85 -8.94 -7.30
C VAL A 172 11.73 -9.63 -8.09
N SER A 173 12.10 -10.33 -9.16
CA SER A 173 11.19 -11.00 -10.09
C SER A 173 10.27 -12.05 -9.45
N VAL A 174 10.63 -12.54 -8.26
CA VAL A 174 9.84 -13.51 -7.47
C VAL A 174 8.76 -12.83 -6.63
N SER A 175 8.77 -11.50 -6.55
CA SER A 175 7.83 -10.75 -5.71
C SER A 175 6.42 -10.73 -6.30
N PRO A 176 5.37 -10.96 -5.47
CA PRO A 176 3.98 -10.82 -5.91
C PRO A 176 3.64 -9.39 -6.39
N ALA A 177 4.36 -8.35 -5.93
CA ALA A 177 4.20 -7.00 -6.48
C ALA A 177 4.66 -6.93 -7.94
N ASN A 178 5.85 -7.48 -8.22
CA ASN A 178 6.41 -7.51 -9.56
C ASN A 178 5.51 -8.31 -10.50
N ALA A 179 5.01 -9.47 -10.07
CA ALA A 179 4.08 -10.28 -10.86
C ALA A 179 2.76 -9.55 -11.19
N ALA A 180 2.20 -8.78 -10.25
CA ALA A 180 0.99 -7.99 -10.50
C ALA A 180 1.24 -6.82 -11.45
N VAL A 181 2.35 -6.09 -11.29
CA VAL A 181 2.70 -4.94 -12.14
C VAL A 181 3.12 -5.38 -13.54
N SER A 182 4.03 -6.36 -13.65
CA SER A 182 4.44 -6.93 -14.94
C SER A 182 3.27 -7.58 -15.66
N GLY A 183 2.36 -8.25 -14.94
CA GLY A 183 1.11 -8.76 -15.51
C GLY A 183 0.26 -7.69 -16.18
N LEU A 184 0.14 -6.50 -15.58
CA LEU A 184 -0.57 -5.37 -16.19
C LEU A 184 0.15 -4.81 -17.43
N VAL A 185 1.48 -4.75 -17.42
CA VAL A 185 2.29 -4.29 -18.56
C VAL A 185 2.18 -5.29 -19.73
N THR A 186 2.32 -6.58 -19.46
CA THR A 186 2.16 -7.63 -20.47
C THR A 186 0.73 -7.67 -21.02
N ALA A 187 -0.27 -7.46 -20.16
CA ALA A 187 -1.67 -7.32 -20.55
C ALA A 187 -1.95 -6.13 -21.46
N SER A 188 -1.23 -5.02 -21.25
CA SER A 188 -1.31 -3.83 -22.10
C SER A 188 -0.88 -4.13 -23.55
N HIS A 189 0.11 -5.02 -23.71
CA HIS A 189 0.60 -5.48 -25.00
C HIS A 189 -0.26 -6.60 -25.63
N GLU A 190 -0.75 -7.54 -24.84
CA GLU A 190 -1.46 -8.73 -25.35
C GLU A 190 -2.98 -8.56 -25.41
N GLY A 191 -3.55 -7.53 -24.77
CA GLY A 191 -4.99 -7.25 -24.74
C GLY A 191 -5.82 -8.22 -23.89
N THR A 192 -5.17 -9.11 -23.14
CA THR A 192 -5.84 -10.00 -22.17
C THR A 192 -5.73 -9.42 -20.77
N VAL A 193 -6.83 -9.34 -20.02
CA VAL A 193 -6.83 -8.77 -18.66
C VAL A 193 -6.57 -9.89 -17.64
N PRO A 194 -5.35 -10.02 -17.07
CA PRO A 194 -5.08 -10.99 -16.04
C PRO A 194 -5.73 -10.56 -14.74
N MET A 195 -6.32 -11.51 -14.02
CA MET A 195 -6.74 -11.32 -12.64
C MET A 195 -5.65 -11.87 -11.71
N PRO A 196 -4.87 -11.02 -11.00
CA PRO A 196 -3.69 -11.44 -10.25
C PRO A 196 -4.05 -12.06 -8.88
N TRP A 197 -4.91 -13.09 -8.87
CA TRP A 197 -5.39 -13.75 -7.65
C TRP A 197 -4.26 -14.47 -6.89
N LEU A 198 -3.28 -15.04 -7.61
CA LEU A 198 -2.09 -15.66 -7.00
C LEU A 198 -1.21 -14.63 -6.28
N ALA A 199 -0.95 -13.49 -6.94
CA ALA A 199 -0.18 -12.40 -6.34
C ALA A 199 -0.90 -11.83 -5.11
N LEU A 200 -2.24 -11.75 -5.17
CA LEU A 200 -3.05 -11.36 -4.02
C LEU A 200 -2.91 -12.32 -2.84
N LEU A 201 -3.03 -13.63 -3.07
CA LEU A 201 -2.84 -14.62 -2.01
C LEU A 201 -1.45 -14.52 -1.39
N GLY A 202 -0.40 -14.42 -2.22
CA GLY A 202 0.97 -14.23 -1.75
C GLY A 202 1.13 -12.96 -0.91
N ALA A 203 0.56 -11.85 -1.36
CA ALA A 203 0.60 -10.58 -0.63
C ALA A 203 -0.15 -10.64 0.70
N VAL A 204 -1.32 -11.29 0.75
CA VAL A 204 -2.09 -11.51 1.99
C VAL A 204 -1.30 -12.35 2.97
N CYS A 205 -0.70 -13.46 2.53
CA CYS A 205 0.13 -14.32 3.38
C CYS A 205 1.34 -13.56 3.95
N LEU A 206 2.03 -12.79 3.12
CA LEU A 206 3.18 -11.98 3.57
C LEU A 206 2.77 -10.88 4.55
N ALA A 207 1.69 -10.15 4.26
CA ALA A 207 1.15 -9.12 5.14
C ALA A 207 0.69 -9.70 6.49
N ALA A 208 -0.04 -10.82 6.46
CA ALA A 208 -0.49 -11.52 7.66
C ALA A 208 0.71 -12.04 8.47
N GLY A 209 1.70 -12.66 7.82
CA GLY A 209 2.90 -13.16 8.48
C GLY A 209 3.73 -12.05 9.12
N ALA A 210 3.98 -10.96 8.40
CA ALA A 210 4.71 -9.80 8.90
C ALA A 210 3.99 -9.14 10.08
N THR A 211 2.68 -8.92 9.97
CA THR A 211 1.88 -8.32 11.04
C THR A 211 1.78 -9.23 12.26
N ALA A 212 1.59 -10.53 12.08
CA ALA A 212 1.59 -11.50 13.16
C ALA A 212 2.94 -11.53 13.89
N LEU A 213 4.06 -11.54 13.15
CA LEU A 213 5.40 -11.52 13.70
C LEU A 213 5.63 -10.24 14.55
N VAL A 214 5.27 -9.07 14.03
CA VAL A 214 5.43 -7.80 14.77
C VAL A 214 4.51 -7.77 15.99
N CYS A 215 3.26 -8.22 15.87
CA CYS A 215 2.33 -8.32 17.00
C CYS A 215 2.82 -9.29 18.09
N TRP A 216 3.51 -10.36 17.71
CA TRP A 216 4.09 -11.34 18.64
C TRP A 216 5.36 -10.82 19.33
N LEU A 217 6.14 -9.97 18.66
CA LEU A 217 7.33 -9.33 19.23
C LEU A 217 6.99 -8.14 20.15
N ALA A 218 5.87 -7.46 19.92
CA ALA A 218 5.46 -6.26 20.66
C ALA A 218 5.35 -6.43 22.20
N PRO A 219 4.88 -7.56 22.76
CA PRO A 219 4.85 -7.80 24.20
C PRO A 219 6.24 -8.14 24.79
N ARG A 220 7.16 -8.71 23.99
CA ARG A 220 8.43 -9.31 24.46
C ARG A 220 9.59 -8.31 24.63
N ARG A 221 9.40 -7.07 24.19
CA ARG A 221 10.44 -6.02 24.18
C ARG A 221 10.03 -4.76 24.95
N ARG A 222 9.07 -4.91 25.88
CA ARG A 222 8.72 -3.87 26.87
C ARG A 222 9.70 -3.88 28.02
#